data_AF-A0A934YQY0-F1
#
_entry.id   AF-A0A934YQY0-F1
#
_cell.length_a   1.000
_cell.length_b   1.000
_cell.length_c   1.000
_cell.angle_alpha   90.00
_cell.angle_beta   90.00
_cell.angle_gamma   90.00
#
_symmetry.space_group_name_H-M   'P 1'
#
loop_
_entity.id
_entity.type
_entity.pdbx_description
1 polymer ?
#
loop_
_entity_poly.entity_id
_entity_poly.type
_entity_poly.pdbx_seq_one_letter_code
_entity_poly.pdbx_strand_id
1 'polypeptide(L)'
;MPLLPPRAPRAPRAPRAAALTALTAALLALPACGPGAVAQAVTPNAGHDTAPLARCTVAASHDQPLVTEWPASYKARLEAVIHEGAVAVEYSGCELRIVDTCRIPGAYTWKKTTFSTDTTDIHDEDDLYAKLPLGALALSGQLKTSGSLHVQTSVSGQMQLVSRPGDDATRGAECQKATHLVTALSIGAFKLVAGGAASATVGAESGAVGVHGTGSQTKSVLRSAGDPEGCTRATQSEPNADCRSPIQIFLTPIRRSVPLNKLSPLPDEKG
;
A
#
# COMPACT_ATOMS: atom_id res chain seq x y z
N MET A 1 -36.66 -19.54 50.04
CA MET A 1 -37.17 -18.40 50.84
C MET A 1 -36.03 -17.91 51.73
N PRO A 2 -35.92 -16.59 52.00
CA PRO A 2 -36.32 -15.45 51.17
C PRO A 2 -35.18 -15.24 50.14
N LEU A 3 -34.45 -14.14 49.85
CA LEU A 3 -34.55 -12.67 50.04
C LEU A 3 -33.99 -12.01 48.74
N LEU A 4 -34.32 -10.75 48.47
CA LEU A 4 -33.63 -9.90 47.46
C LEU A 4 -33.19 -8.57 48.11
N PRO A 5 -32.10 -7.93 47.65
CA PRO A 5 -31.71 -6.57 48.07
C PRO A 5 -32.64 -5.48 47.46
N PRO A 6 -32.70 -4.27 48.06
CA PRO A 6 -33.69 -3.25 47.73
C PRO A 6 -33.40 -2.45 46.44
N ARG A 7 -34.46 -1.88 45.85
CA ARG A 7 -34.37 -0.91 44.73
C ARG A 7 -34.07 0.50 45.22
N ALA A 8 -33.22 1.23 44.49
CA ALA A 8 -33.00 2.66 44.69
C ALA A 8 -34.20 3.52 44.21
N PRO A 9 -34.44 4.71 44.80
CA PRO A 9 -35.54 5.61 44.44
C PRO A 9 -35.31 6.36 43.11
N ARG A 10 -36.40 6.79 42.47
CA ARG A 10 -36.38 7.68 41.29
C ARG A 10 -36.33 9.15 41.71
N ALA A 11 -35.52 9.95 41.03
CA ALA A 11 -35.54 11.41 41.16
C ALA A 11 -36.81 12.03 40.51
N PRO A 12 -37.33 13.15 41.03
CA PRO A 12 -38.56 13.78 40.53
C PRO A 12 -38.34 14.61 39.25
N ARG A 13 -39.44 14.83 38.50
CA ARG A 13 -39.50 15.80 37.39
C ARG A 13 -39.85 17.20 37.92
N ALA A 14 -39.15 18.24 37.47
CA ALA A 14 -39.54 19.62 37.71
C ALA A 14 -40.57 20.11 36.65
N PRO A 15 -41.48 21.05 37.00
CA PRO A 15 -42.57 21.48 36.12
C PRO A 15 -42.26 22.75 35.29
N ARG A 16 -43.24 23.13 34.45
CA ARG A 16 -43.29 24.31 33.57
C ARG A 16 -43.16 25.65 34.31
N ALA A 17 -42.63 26.65 33.62
CA ALA A 17 -43.06 28.05 33.74
C ALA A 17 -42.97 28.73 32.36
N ALA A 18 -43.82 29.72 32.09
CA ALA A 18 -43.80 30.49 30.84
C ALA A 18 -44.27 31.94 31.08
N ALA A 19 -43.50 32.91 30.59
CA ALA A 19 -43.88 34.30 30.34
C ALA A 19 -42.94 34.82 29.23
N LEU A 20 -43.41 35.39 28.09
CA LEU A 20 -44.23 36.58 27.86
C LEU A 20 -43.49 37.92 28.04
N THR A 21 -43.17 38.51 26.88
CA THR A 21 -43.12 39.95 26.55
C THR A 21 -42.26 40.92 27.36
N ALA A 22 -41.27 41.50 26.67
CA ALA A 22 -41.15 42.95 26.53
C ALA A 22 -40.57 43.31 25.14
N LEU A 23 -41.09 44.35 24.49
CA LEU A 23 -40.44 45.00 23.34
C LEU A 23 -39.46 46.05 23.84
N THR A 24 -38.27 46.13 23.26
CA THR A 24 -37.50 47.38 23.23
C THR A 24 -36.74 47.46 21.91
N ALA A 25 -36.95 48.54 21.15
CA ALA A 25 -36.29 48.75 19.86
C ALA A 25 -35.11 49.74 20.01
N ALA A 26 -33.98 49.40 19.41
CA ALA A 26 -32.86 50.31 19.22
C ALA A 26 -32.22 50.04 17.86
N LEU A 27 -32.34 50.99 16.93
CA LEU A 27 -31.61 50.96 15.65
C LEU A 27 -30.14 51.29 15.92
N LEU A 28 -29.19 50.63 15.24
CA LEU A 28 -27.93 51.23 14.78
C LEU A 28 -27.15 50.34 13.79
N ALA A 29 -27.16 50.74 12.52
CA ALA A 29 -26.08 50.69 11.52
C ALA A 29 -25.38 49.36 11.10
N LEU A 30 -25.46 49.09 9.78
CA LEU A 30 -24.44 48.47 8.88
C LEU A 30 -24.15 46.95 8.99
N PRO A 31 -23.65 46.28 7.92
CA PRO A 31 -23.90 46.51 6.48
C PRO A 31 -24.23 45.23 5.65
N ALA A 32 -24.75 45.45 4.44
CA ALA A 32 -24.70 44.61 3.23
C ALA A 32 -24.69 43.05 3.33
N CYS A 33 -25.80 42.42 2.92
CA CYS A 33 -25.77 41.02 2.48
C CYS A 33 -25.06 40.88 1.12
N GLY A 34 -23.88 40.26 1.08
CA GLY A 34 -23.37 39.63 -0.13
C GLY A 34 -24.07 38.29 -0.39
N PRO A 35 -24.12 37.79 -1.64
CA PRO A 35 -24.60 36.44 -1.91
C PRO A 35 -23.73 35.42 -1.16
N GLY A 36 -24.38 34.49 -0.44
CA GLY A 36 -23.70 33.55 0.42
C GLY A 36 -22.70 32.69 -0.36
N ALA A 37 -21.41 32.85 -0.07
CA ALA A 37 -20.39 31.94 -0.56
C ALA A 37 -20.72 30.54 -0.02
N VAL A 38 -21.10 29.62 -0.92
CA VAL A 38 -21.10 28.19 -0.60
C VAL A 38 -19.73 27.83 -0.08
N ALA A 39 -19.67 27.28 1.13
CA ALA A 39 -18.44 26.80 1.71
C ALA A 39 -17.94 25.63 0.87
N GLN A 40 -17.08 25.91 -0.10
CA GLN A 40 -16.34 24.89 -0.83
C GLN A 40 -15.60 24.06 0.22
N ALA A 41 -15.89 22.77 0.26
CA ALA A 41 -15.19 21.86 1.16
C ALA A 41 -13.70 21.99 0.85
N VAL A 42 -12.89 22.34 1.86
CA VAL A 42 -11.45 22.54 1.70
C VAL A 42 -10.82 21.17 1.42
N THR A 43 -10.77 20.80 0.15
CA THR A 43 -10.02 19.65 -0.34
C THR A 43 -8.53 19.94 -0.13
N PRO A 44 -7.82 19.18 0.72
CA PRO A 44 -6.42 19.47 1.06
C PRO A 44 -5.48 19.02 -0.06
N ASN A 45 -5.60 19.63 -1.24
CA ASN A 45 -4.68 19.46 -2.39
C ASN A 45 -4.79 20.53 -3.49
N ALA A 46 -5.43 21.68 -3.22
CA ALA A 46 -5.54 22.80 -4.17
C ALA A 46 -4.18 23.53 -4.34
N GLY A 47 -3.25 22.93 -5.11
CA GLY A 47 -1.94 23.52 -5.39
C GLY A 47 -0.86 22.55 -5.87
N HIS A 48 -1.05 21.23 -5.75
CA HIS A 48 -0.15 20.24 -6.35
C HIS A 48 -0.55 19.94 -7.80
N ASP A 49 0.44 19.64 -8.64
CA ASP A 49 0.18 18.95 -9.91
C ASP A 49 -0.48 17.60 -9.61
N THR A 50 -1.70 17.41 -10.13
CA THR A 50 -2.46 16.18 -9.95
C THR A 50 -2.10 15.10 -10.96
N ALA A 51 -1.29 15.38 -11.98
CA ALA A 51 -0.92 14.40 -13.00
C ALA A 51 -0.25 13.13 -12.44
N PRO A 52 0.68 13.17 -11.46
CA PRO A 52 1.22 11.96 -10.84
C PRO A 52 0.15 11.13 -10.13
N LEU A 53 -0.76 11.79 -9.39
CA LEU A 53 -1.87 11.12 -8.69
C LEU A 53 -2.85 10.47 -9.67
N ALA A 54 -3.15 11.14 -10.78
CA ALA A 54 -4.03 10.64 -11.83
C ALA A 54 -3.40 9.45 -12.59
N ARG A 55 -2.08 9.47 -12.83
CA ARG A 55 -1.33 8.33 -13.39
C ARG A 55 -1.42 7.10 -12.48
N CYS A 56 -1.26 7.29 -11.16
CA CYS A 56 -1.38 6.20 -10.20
C CYS A 56 -2.76 5.54 -10.20
N THR A 57 -3.87 6.29 -10.36
CA THR A 57 -5.22 5.71 -10.47
C THR A 57 -5.49 4.89 -11.75
N VAL A 58 -4.53 4.81 -12.67
CA VAL A 58 -4.61 4.03 -13.92
C VAL A 58 -3.53 2.92 -13.95
N ALA A 59 -2.67 2.83 -12.92
CA ALA A 59 -1.59 1.85 -12.86
C ALA A 59 -2.12 0.41 -12.77
N ALA A 60 -1.51 -0.51 -13.54
CA ALA A 60 -2.18 -1.73 -13.98
C ALA A 60 -2.45 -2.82 -12.91
N SER A 61 -1.94 -2.69 -11.68
CA SER A 61 -2.23 -3.65 -10.60
C SER A 61 -2.00 -3.08 -9.19
N HIS A 62 -2.98 -2.35 -8.65
CA HIS A 62 -3.00 -1.99 -7.23
C HIS A 62 -3.05 -3.23 -6.30
N ASP A 63 -3.67 -4.34 -6.75
CA ASP A 63 -3.80 -5.58 -5.98
C ASP A 63 -2.51 -6.43 -5.97
N GLN A 64 -1.58 -6.25 -6.91
CA GLN A 64 -0.36 -7.07 -7.01
C GLN A 64 0.93 -6.27 -7.29
N PRO A 65 1.26 -5.23 -6.48
CA PRO A 65 2.41 -4.38 -6.75
C PRO A 65 3.74 -5.11 -6.53
N LEU A 66 4.72 -4.74 -7.35
CA LEU A 66 6.12 -5.11 -7.13
C LEU A 66 6.65 -4.40 -5.87
N VAL A 67 7.44 -5.12 -5.08
CA VAL A 67 8.17 -4.55 -3.92
C VAL A 67 9.68 -4.55 -4.16
N THR A 68 10.14 -4.98 -5.33
CA THR A 68 11.54 -4.81 -5.80
C THR A 68 11.97 -3.34 -5.84
N GLU A 69 11.02 -2.44 -6.08
CA GLU A 69 11.24 -1.00 -6.04
C GLU A 69 11.42 -0.42 -4.63
N TRP A 70 11.08 -1.14 -3.56
CA TRP A 70 11.19 -0.61 -2.20
C TRP A 70 12.64 -0.48 -1.72
N PRO A 71 12.95 0.51 -0.84
CA PRO A 71 14.22 0.57 -0.12
C PRO A 71 14.49 -0.72 0.67
N ALA A 72 15.76 -1.11 0.78
CA ALA A 72 16.16 -2.37 1.43
C ALA A 72 15.64 -2.49 2.87
N SER A 73 15.69 -1.40 3.65
CA SER A 73 15.13 -1.33 5.01
C SER A 73 13.62 -1.59 5.09
N TYR A 74 12.88 -1.21 4.05
CA TYR A 74 11.43 -1.36 4.01
C TYR A 74 11.00 -2.78 3.57
N LYS A 75 11.78 -3.41 2.67
CA LYS A 75 11.65 -4.86 2.40
C LYS A 75 12.01 -5.70 3.63
N ALA A 76 13.13 -5.39 4.30
CA ALA A 76 13.51 -6.07 5.54
C ALA A 76 12.45 -5.92 6.66
N ARG A 77 11.73 -4.80 6.68
CA ARG A 77 10.56 -4.62 7.56
C ARG A 77 9.42 -5.57 7.20
N LEU A 78 9.10 -5.73 5.92
CA LEU A 78 8.10 -6.69 5.47
C LEU A 78 8.50 -8.13 5.80
N GLU A 79 9.75 -8.49 5.52
CA GLU A 79 10.37 -9.79 5.85
C GLU A 79 10.27 -10.11 7.35
N ALA A 80 10.45 -9.12 8.23
CA ALA A 80 10.26 -9.30 9.67
C ALA A 80 8.77 -9.50 10.06
N VAL A 81 7.86 -8.65 9.56
CA VAL A 81 6.46 -8.66 10.03
C VAL A 81 5.68 -9.88 9.52
N ILE A 82 6.03 -10.49 8.38
CA ILE A 82 5.42 -11.77 7.93
C ILE A 82 5.72 -12.95 8.88
N HIS A 83 6.70 -12.82 9.78
CA HIS A 83 6.97 -13.80 10.83
C HIS A 83 6.20 -13.54 12.13
N GLU A 84 5.56 -12.37 12.29
CA GLU A 84 4.80 -11.99 13.49
C GLU A 84 3.29 -12.28 13.36
N GLY A 85 2.73 -12.24 12.14
CA GLY A 85 1.31 -12.41 11.88
C GLY A 85 0.92 -12.06 10.44
N ALA A 86 -0.36 -11.89 10.17
CA ALA A 86 -0.85 -11.44 8.87
C ALA A 86 -0.63 -9.92 8.68
N VAL A 87 -0.06 -9.51 7.54
CA VAL A 87 0.37 -8.12 7.33
C VAL A 87 -0.77 -7.25 6.80
N ALA A 88 -1.13 -6.23 7.57
CA ALA A 88 -2.05 -5.17 7.19
C ALA A 88 -1.34 -4.01 6.47
N VAL A 89 -1.95 -3.45 5.42
CA VAL A 89 -1.40 -2.31 4.67
C VAL A 89 -2.44 -1.22 4.36
N GLU A 90 -1.98 0.03 4.40
CA GLU A 90 -2.70 1.24 3.98
C GLU A 90 -2.22 1.63 2.58
N TYR A 91 -3.12 1.61 1.60
CA TYR A 91 -2.87 1.99 0.21
C TYR A 91 -3.55 3.35 -0.02
N SER A 92 -2.78 4.37 -0.41
CA SER A 92 -3.28 5.74 -0.58
C SER A 92 -2.59 6.44 -1.75
N GLY A 93 -3.32 6.68 -2.84
CA GLY A 93 -2.77 7.26 -4.06
C GLY A 93 -1.74 6.33 -4.72
N CYS A 94 -0.46 6.71 -4.66
CA CYS A 94 0.67 5.89 -5.10
C CYS A 94 1.40 5.19 -3.93
N GLU A 95 1.04 5.50 -2.68
CA GLU A 95 1.79 5.05 -1.50
C GLU A 95 1.22 3.77 -0.89
N LEU A 96 2.10 2.89 -0.44
CA LEU A 96 1.73 1.64 0.23
C LEU A 96 2.48 1.46 1.56
N ARG A 97 1.77 1.66 2.66
CA ARG A 97 2.31 1.70 4.03
C ARG A 97 1.96 0.44 4.82
N ILE A 98 2.95 -0.24 5.39
CA ILE A 98 2.74 -1.32 6.36
C ILE A 98 2.16 -0.73 7.65
N VAL A 99 1.00 -1.23 8.08
CA VAL A 99 0.33 -0.82 9.33
C VAL A 99 0.87 -1.68 10.48
N ASP A 100 2.14 -1.46 10.81
CA ASP A 100 2.95 -2.16 11.81
C ASP A 100 2.25 -2.53 13.14
N THR A 101 1.54 -1.58 13.70
CA THR A 101 0.85 -1.64 14.99
C THR A 101 -0.54 -2.30 14.90
N CYS A 102 -1.00 -2.63 13.69
CA CYS A 102 -2.14 -3.51 13.49
C CYS A 102 -1.67 -4.97 13.51
N ARG A 103 -2.08 -5.72 14.54
CA ARG A 103 -1.75 -7.13 14.72
C ARG A 103 -2.96 -7.98 14.36
N ILE A 104 -2.87 -8.68 13.23
CA ILE A 104 -3.88 -9.62 12.73
C ILE A 104 -3.30 -11.04 12.86
N PRO A 105 -3.93 -11.96 13.62
CA PRO A 105 -3.47 -13.35 13.69
C PRO A 105 -3.51 -14.05 12.33
N GLY A 106 -2.54 -14.93 12.09
CA GLY A 106 -2.37 -15.67 10.84
C GLY A 106 -0.91 -16.08 10.68
N ALA A 107 -0.60 -16.93 9.72
CA ALA A 107 0.78 -17.34 9.44
C ALA A 107 0.97 -17.54 7.93
N TYR A 108 2.16 -17.23 7.40
CA TYR A 108 2.46 -17.52 5.99
C TYR A 108 3.15 -18.88 5.86
N THR A 109 2.61 -19.76 5.01
CA THR A 109 3.26 -21.03 4.63
C THR A 109 3.99 -20.89 3.30
N TRP A 110 5.15 -21.53 3.20
CA TRP A 110 5.84 -21.71 1.92
C TRP A 110 5.05 -22.59 0.96
N LYS A 111 5.05 -22.20 -0.31
CA LYS A 111 4.63 -23.00 -1.47
C LYS A 111 5.64 -22.79 -2.58
N LYS A 112 6.50 -23.79 -2.84
CA LYS A 112 7.34 -23.80 -4.04
C LYS A 112 6.48 -23.80 -5.30
N THR A 113 6.89 -23.03 -6.31
CA THR A 113 6.33 -23.06 -7.66
C THR A 113 7.36 -23.62 -8.65
N THR A 114 6.99 -23.70 -9.92
CA THR A 114 7.99 -23.69 -11.00
C THR A 114 8.86 -22.45 -10.86
N PHE A 115 10.17 -22.60 -11.08
CA PHE A 115 11.09 -21.46 -11.15
C PHE A 115 10.75 -20.59 -12.36
N SER A 116 10.75 -19.27 -12.19
CA SER A 116 10.41 -18.31 -13.24
C SER A 116 11.31 -17.07 -13.13
N THR A 117 11.67 -16.50 -14.28
CA THR A 117 12.45 -15.27 -14.40
C THR A 117 11.72 -14.30 -15.31
N ASP A 118 11.65 -13.03 -14.94
CA ASP A 118 11.06 -11.98 -15.76
C ASP A 118 11.98 -10.75 -15.81
N THR A 119 11.93 -10.01 -16.92
CA THR A 119 12.70 -8.79 -17.15
C THR A 119 11.77 -7.66 -17.56
N THR A 120 11.60 -6.68 -16.66
CA THR A 120 10.82 -5.47 -16.91
C THR A 120 11.76 -4.33 -17.31
N ASP A 121 11.78 -4.02 -18.60
CA ASP A 121 12.47 -2.84 -19.14
C ASP A 121 11.60 -1.58 -19.00
N ILE A 122 12.23 -0.45 -18.67
CA ILE A 122 11.60 0.85 -18.48
C ILE A 122 12.38 1.91 -19.27
N HIS A 123 11.71 2.68 -20.12
CA HIS A 123 12.38 3.63 -21.05
C HIS A 123 12.01 5.11 -20.82
N ASP A 124 10.86 5.40 -20.24
CA ASP A 124 10.40 6.77 -19.96
C ASP A 124 9.56 6.84 -18.67
N GLU A 125 9.10 8.03 -18.30
CA GLU A 125 8.36 8.21 -17.04
C GLU A 125 6.97 7.58 -17.07
N ASP A 126 6.29 7.51 -18.22
CA ASP A 126 4.96 6.88 -18.30
C ASP A 126 5.10 5.36 -18.13
N ASP A 127 6.13 4.80 -18.77
CA ASP A 127 6.59 3.43 -18.60
C ASP A 127 6.94 3.11 -17.13
N LEU A 128 7.62 4.04 -16.44
CA LEU A 128 7.96 3.93 -15.03
C LEU A 128 6.72 3.94 -14.11
N TYR A 129 5.79 4.89 -14.30
CA TYR A 129 4.55 4.95 -13.49
C TYR A 129 3.62 3.75 -13.76
N ALA A 130 3.64 3.18 -14.98
CA ALA A 130 2.84 2.01 -15.31
C ALA A 130 3.40 0.70 -14.70
N LYS A 131 4.74 0.56 -14.65
CA LYS A 131 5.42 -0.69 -14.25
C LYS A 131 5.89 -0.71 -12.79
N LEU A 132 6.25 0.44 -12.22
CA LEU A 132 6.81 0.60 -10.87
C LEU A 132 6.16 1.80 -10.14
N PRO A 133 4.86 1.73 -9.80
CA PRO A 133 4.11 2.88 -9.28
C PRO A 133 4.50 3.33 -7.87
N LEU A 134 4.95 2.43 -6.99
CA LEU A 134 5.23 2.79 -5.57
C LEU A 134 6.59 3.49 -5.40
N GLY A 135 7.49 3.29 -6.36
CA GLY A 135 8.86 3.79 -6.38
C GLY A 135 9.15 4.78 -7.51
N ALA A 136 8.20 5.03 -8.42
CA ALA A 136 8.34 5.94 -9.56
C ALA A 136 8.95 7.30 -9.17
N LEU A 137 8.39 7.98 -8.17
CA LEU A 137 8.90 9.26 -7.66
C LEU A 137 10.39 9.21 -7.24
N ALA A 138 10.82 8.09 -6.64
CA ALA A 138 12.19 7.86 -6.21
C ALA A 138 13.11 7.28 -7.30
N LEU A 139 12.57 6.98 -8.49
CA LEU A 139 13.28 6.41 -9.63
C LEU A 139 13.33 7.35 -10.85
N SER A 140 12.39 8.29 -10.99
CA SER A 140 12.34 9.30 -12.06
C SER A 140 13.65 10.04 -12.24
N GLY A 141 14.32 10.43 -11.14
CA GLY A 141 15.62 11.10 -11.19
C GLY A 141 16.76 10.20 -11.69
N GLN A 142 16.72 8.91 -11.39
CA GLN A 142 17.68 7.94 -11.92
C GLN A 142 17.43 7.70 -13.41
N LEU A 143 16.18 7.43 -13.80
CA LEU A 143 15.78 7.24 -15.20
C LEU A 143 16.15 8.44 -16.09
N LYS A 144 15.89 9.67 -15.63
CA LYS A 144 16.30 10.91 -16.31
C LYS A 144 17.82 11.07 -16.46
N THR A 145 18.60 10.38 -15.63
CA THR A 145 20.08 10.40 -15.67
C THR A 145 20.65 9.24 -16.51
N SER A 146 20.00 8.07 -16.49
CA SER A 146 20.49 6.83 -17.11
C SER A 146 19.85 6.46 -18.45
N GLY A 147 18.76 7.12 -18.85
CA GLY A 147 18.00 6.86 -20.08
C GLY A 147 17.15 5.58 -20.07
N SER A 148 17.49 4.59 -19.23
CA SER A 148 16.68 3.39 -19.00
C SER A 148 16.82 2.88 -17.57
N LEU A 149 15.82 2.10 -17.13
CA LEU A 149 15.89 1.23 -15.96
C LEU A 149 15.54 -0.20 -16.38
N HIS A 150 16.14 -1.20 -15.72
CA HIS A 150 15.95 -2.62 -16.00
C HIS A 150 15.74 -3.38 -14.69
N VAL A 151 14.57 -3.99 -14.49
CA VAL A 151 14.30 -4.91 -13.36
C VAL A 151 14.40 -6.34 -13.87
N GLN A 152 15.33 -7.13 -13.34
CA GLN A 152 15.33 -8.59 -13.50
C GLN A 152 14.84 -9.23 -12.20
N THR A 153 13.88 -10.15 -12.29
CA THR A 153 13.36 -10.94 -11.16
C THR A 153 13.60 -12.43 -11.36
N SER A 154 13.60 -13.19 -10.25
CA SER A 154 13.79 -14.64 -10.25
C SER A 154 13.01 -15.23 -9.08
N VAL A 155 11.87 -15.85 -9.35
CA VAL A 155 10.89 -16.33 -8.35
C VAL A 155 10.95 -17.85 -8.24
N SER A 156 10.96 -18.36 -7.00
CA SER A 156 11.00 -19.80 -6.70
C SER A 156 9.73 -20.35 -6.02
N GLY A 157 8.84 -19.46 -5.58
CA GLY A 157 7.60 -19.81 -4.92
C GLY A 157 6.96 -18.63 -4.20
N GLN A 158 6.00 -18.93 -3.32
CA GLN A 158 5.25 -17.94 -2.57
C GLN A 158 5.20 -18.25 -1.07
N MET A 159 5.14 -17.19 -0.26
CA MET A 159 4.66 -17.25 1.12
C MET A 159 3.17 -16.88 1.11
N GLN A 160 2.30 -17.85 1.38
CA GLN A 160 0.84 -17.70 1.31
C GLN A 160 0.20 -17.72 2.70
N LEU A 161 -0.68 -16.75 2.98
CA LEU A 161 -1.35 -16.61 4.27
C LEU A 161 -2.34 -17.77 4.50
N VAL A 162 -2.05 -18.60 5.49
CA VAL A 162 -2.97 -19.61 6.03
C VAL A 162 -3.54 -19.13 7.36
N SER A 163 -4.80 -19.50 7.60
CA SER A 163 -5.68 -18.93 8.62
C SER A 163 -5.99 -17.44 8.40
N ARG A 164 -7.26 -17.14 8.14
CA ARG A 164 -7.84 -15.84 8.50
C ARG A 164 -8.38 -15.98 9.93
N PRO A 165 -8.22 -14.97 10.80
CA PRO A 165 -8.90 -14.95 12.08
C PRO A 165 -10.40 -14.69 11.88
N GLY A 166 -11.22 -15.07 12.85
CA GLY A 166 -12.53 -14.43 13.03
C GLY A 166 -12.34 -12.98 13.47
N ASP A 167 -13.29 -12.11 13.12
CA ASP A 167 -13.09 -10.65 13.11
C ASP A 167 -12.56 -10.05 14.45
N ASP A 168 -13.00 -10.62 15.58
CA ASP A 168 -12.66 -10.17 16.95
C ASP A 168 -11.20 -10.36 17.38
N ALA A 169 -10.38 -11.11 16.63
CA ALA A 169 -9.00 -11.39 17.05
C ALA A 169 -7.97 -10.30 16.63
N THR A 170 -8.40 -9.32 15.84
CA THR A 170 -7.59 -8.18 15.36
C THR A 170 -7.30 -7.17 16.48
N ARG A 171 -6.07 -6.69 16.61
CA ARG A 171 -5.66 -5.78 17.71
C ARG A 171 -4.80 -4.61 17.23
N GLY A 172 -4.98 -3.46 17.87
CA GLY A 172 -4.20 -2.24 17.61
C GLY A 172 -5.04 -1.09 17.06
N ALA A 173 -4.82 0.12 17.56
CA ALA A 173 -5.63 1.30 17.20
C ALA A 173 -5.56 1.64 15.69
N GLU A 174 -4.37 1.49 15.11
CA GLU A 174 -4.08 1.80 13.71
C GLU A 174 -4.72 0.82 12.70
N CYS A 175 -5.31 -0.30 13.14
CA CYS A 175 -6.07 -1.19 12.24
C CYS A 175 -7.21 -0.46 11.50
N GLN A 176 -7.71 0.65 12.03
CA GLN A 176 -8.68 1.50 11.33
C GLN A 176 -8.11 2.32 10.15
N LYS A 177 -6.80 2.19 9.87
CA LYS A 177 -6.14 2.68 8.64
C LYS A 177 -5.81 1.57 7.64
N ALA A 178 -5.91 0.29 8.05
CA ALA A 178 -5.68 -0.83 7.15
C ALA A 178 -6.75 -0.87 6.04
N THR A 179 -6.29 -0.89 4.79
CA THR A 179 -7.12 -0.93 3.58
C THR A 179 -7.14 -2.31 2.95
N HIS A 180 -6.00 -3.00 2.97
CA HIS A 180 -5.79 -4.31 2.39
C HIS A 180 -5.01 -5.22 3.35
N LEU A 181 -5.17 -6.52 3.16
CA LEU A 181 -4.38 -7.57 3.79
C LEU A 181 -3.43 -8.16 2.75
N VAL A 182 -2.16 -8.38 3.10
CA VAL A 182 -1.23 -9.13 2.25
C VAL A 182 -1.58 -10.62 2.36
N THR A 183 -2.15 -11.19 1.30
CA THR A 183 -2.58 -12.60 1.29
C THR A 183 -1.52 -13.56 0.73
N ALA A 184 -0.59 -13.06 -0.08
CA ALA A 184 0.61 -13.79 -0.46
C ALA A 184 1.80 -12.86 -0.78
N LEU A 185 3.00 -13.42 -0.86
CA LEU A 185 4.22 -12.77 -1.36
C LEU A 185 4.93 -13.71 -2.32
N SER A 186 5.31 -13.24 -3.51
CA SER A 186 6.28 -13.93 -4.38
C SER A 186 7.69 -13.78 -3.81
N ILE A 187 8.39 -14.89 -3.64
CA ILE A 187 9.72 -14.96 -3.02
C ILE A 187 10.77 -15.29 -4.07
N GLY A 188 11.88 -14.55 -4.03
CA GLY A 188 12.86 -14.61 -5.08
C GLY A 188 14.18 -13.92 -4.78
N ALA A 189 14.88 -13.63 -5.87
CA ALA A 189 15.95 -12.66 -5.97
C ALA A 189 15.61 -11.62 -7.07
N PHE A 190 16.24 -10.45 -7.01
CA PHE A 190 16.13 -9.44 -8.07
C PHE A 190 17.34 -8.51 -8.17
N LYS A 191 17.46 -7.86 -9.34
CA LYS A 191 18.38 -6.75 -9.61
C LYS A 191 17.62 -5.65 -10.36
N LEU A 192 17.70 -4.42 -9.88
CA LEU A 192 17.26 -3.20 -10.57
C LEU A 192 18.50 -2.39 -10.94
N VAL A 193 18.69 -2.19 -12.24
CA VAL A 193 19.87 -1.55 -12.84
C VAL A 193 19.45 -0.31 -13.61
N ALA A 194 20.23 0.76 -13.50
CA ALA A 194 20.10 1.96 -14.31
C ALA A 194 21.10 1.97 -15.46
N GLY A 195 20.58 2.21 -16.67
CA GLY A 195 21.33 2.40 -17.90
C GLY A 195 21.70 1.12 -18.64
N GLY A 196 21.61 1.17 -19.97
CA GLY A 196 22.12 0.18 -20.92
C GLY A 196 21.38 -1.16 -20.95
N ALA A 197 20.79 -1.48 -22.10
CA ALA A 197 19.93 -2.65 -22.33
C ALA A 197 20.43 -3.95 -21.67
N ALA A 198 19.52 -4.72 -21.07
CA ALA A 198 19.80 -5.90 -20.23
C ALA A 198 20.31 -7.16 -20.98
N SER A 199 20.92 -6.99 -22.15
CA SER A 199 21.36 -8.06 -23.06
C SER A 199 22.83 -8.47 -22.87
N ALA A 200 23.23 -8.90 -21.66
CA ALA A 200 24.63 -9.26 -21.38
C ALA A 200 24.83 -10.24 -20.19
N THR A 201 23.94 -11.24 -19.99
CA THR A 201 24.13 -12.21 -18.87
C THR A 201 23.56 -13.61 -19.11
N VAL A 202 23.83 -14.21 -20.28
CA VAL A 202 23.78 -15.68 -20.47
C VAL A 202 24.97 -16.13 -21.32
N GLY A 203 25.97 -16.75 -20.66
CA GLY A 203 27.02 -17.58 -21.28
C GLY A 203 27.85 -16.99 -22.44
N ALA A 204 28.89 -16.19 -22.13
CA ALA A 204 29.87 -15.74 -23.12
C ALA A 204 31.30 -15.50 -22.55
N GLU A 205 31.83 -16.41 -21.73
CA GLU A 205 33.27 -16.43 -21.40
C GLU A 205 34.10 -17.05 -22.55
N SER A 206 34.03 -16.41 -23.73
CA SER A 206 34.82 -16.76 -24.91
C SER A 206 35.10 -15.49 -25.73
N GLY A 207 36.37 -15.20 -26.00
CA GLY A 207 36.80 -13.88 -26.48
C GLY A 207 36.82 -13.68 -28.00
N ALA A 208 37.51 -12.62 -28.40
CA ALA A 208 37.91 -12.27 -29.77
C ALA A 208 36.82 -11.73 -30.73
N VAL A 209 36.32 -10.51 -30.46
CA VAL A 209 36.12 -9.51 -31.52
C VAL A 209 36.74 -8.19 -31.07
N GLY A 210 37.65 -7.63 -31.85
CA GLY A 210 38.28 -6.34 -31.58
C GLY A 210 37.74 -5.23 -32.48
N VAL A 211 37.05 -4.24 -31.92
CA VAL A 211 36.67 -2.98 -32.60
C VAL A 211 36.93 -1.82 -31.63
N HIS A 212 37.45 -0.72 -32.16
CA HIS A 212 37.74 0.50 -31.38
C HIS A 212 36.43 1.22 -31.01
N GLY A 213 36.15 1.37 -29.72
CA GLY A 213 34.96 2.08 -29.25
C GLY A 213 34.76 1.96 -27.74
N THR A 214 35.36 2.86 -26.95
CA THR A 214 35.28 2.89 -25.48
C THR A 214 33.95 3.42 -24.94
N GLY A 215 32.84 2.98 -25.53
CA GLY A 215 31.47 3.23 -25.04
C GLY A 215 31.10 2.32 -23.87
N SER A 216 31.85 2.40 -22.77
CA SER A 216 31.51 1.69 -21.53
C SER A 216 30.25 2.31 -20.91
N GLN A 217 29.08 1.79 -21.28
CA GLN A 217 27.82 2.26 -20.74
C GLN A 217 27.78 1.97 -19.23
N THR A 218 27.72 3.03 -18.43
CA THR A 218 27.80 2.99 -16.97
C THR A 218 26.53 2.42 -16.36
N LYS A 219 26.39 1.10 -16.42
CA LYS A 219 25.36 0.34 -15.71
C LYS A 219 25.58 0.48 -14.20
N SER A 220 24.59 0.97 -13.49
CA SER A 220 24.64 1.09 -12.02
C SER A 220 23.56 0.25 -11.37
N VAL A 221 23.94 -0.62 -10.43
CA VAL A 221 22.97 -1.41 -9.65
C VAL A 221 22.35 -0.48 -8.61
N LEU A 222 21.07 -0.13 -8.79
CA LEU A 222 20.36 0.75 -7.86
C LEU A 222 19.86 0.00 -6.64
N ARG A 223 19.28 -1.20 -6.85
CA ARG A 223 18.68 -2.06 -5.81
C ARG A 223 18.87 -3.52 -6.20
N SER A 224 19.07 -4.38 -5.22
CA SER A 224 19.06 -5.84 -5.41
C SER A 224 18.66 -6.54 -4.10
N ALA A 225 18.35 -7.82 -4.19
CA ALA A 225 18.40 -8.75 -3.07
C ALA A 225 18.48 -10.19 -3.58
N GLY A 226 19.22 -11.02 -2.85
CA GLY A 226 19.39 -12.44 -3.13
C GLY A 226 20.22 -12.77 -4.38
N ASP A 227 20.38 -14.06 -4.61
CA ASP A 227 21.04 -14.69 -5.74
C ASP A 227 20.00 -15.40 -6.65
N PRO A 228 19.87 -14.99 -7.93
CA PRO A 228 19.06 -15.69 -8.93
C PRO A 228 19.39 -17.18 -9.10
N GLU A 229 20.65 -17.58 -8.96
CA GLU A 229 21.04 -18.99 -9.10
C GLU A 229 20.55 -19.82 -7.90
N GLY A 230 20.59 -19.24 -6.70
CA GLY A 230 20.00 -19.76 -5.47
C GLY A 230 18.51 -20.09 -5.57
N CYS A 231 17.76 -19.35 -6.39
CA CYS A 231 16.35 -19.62 -6.60
C CYS A 231 16.07 -21.00 -7.23
N THR A 232 16.99 -21.53 -8.03
CA THR A 232 16.87 -22.90 -8.56
C THR A 232 16.97 -23.97 -7.47
N ARG A 233 17.68 -23.66 -6.38
CA ARG A 233 18.00 -24.55 -5.24
C ARG A 233 16.89 -24.62 -4.17
N ALA A 234 15.74 -23.95 -4.36
CA ALA A 234 14.62 -23.97 -3.42
C ALA A 234 13.96 -25.36 -3.29
N THR A 235 13.48 -25.73 -2.10
CA THR A 235 12.88 -27.03 -1.81
C THR A 235 11.35 -26.95 -1.70
N GLN A 236 10.67 -28.09 -1.57
CA GLN A 236 9.21 -28.11 -1.35
C GLN A 236 8.81 -27.58 0.04
N SER A 237 9.71 -27.64 1.02
CA SER A 237 9.48 -27.22 2.42
C SER A 237 9.96 -25.80 2.72
N GLU A 238 10.97 -25.30 1.99
CA GLU A 238 11.57 -23.97 2.24
C GLU A 238 12.19 -23.33 0.98
N PRO A 239 12.19 -21.99 0.87
CA PRO A 239 13.01 -21.27 -0.10
C PRO A 239 14.49 -21.40 0.26
N ASN A 240 15.36 -21.42 -0.76
CA ASN A 240 16.81 -21.43 -0.55
C ASN A 240 17.26 -20.14 0.17
N ALA A 241 18.25 -20.23 1.07
CA ALA A 241 18.74 -19.12 1.89
C ALA A 241 19.10 -17.85 1.09
N ASP A 242 19.67 -18.02 -0.10
CA ASP A 242 20.12 -16.91 -0.95
C ASP A 242 18.96 -16.30 -1.78
N CYS A 243 17.78 -16.93 -1.79
CA CYS A 243 16.62 -16.54 -2.59
C CYS A 243 15.35 -16.45 -1.72
N ARG A 244 15.35 -15.50 -0.76
CA ARG A 244 14.26 -15.31 0.23
C ARG A 244 13.59 -13.93 0.24
N SER A 245 13.99 -13.00 -0.63
CA SER A 245 13.45 -11.63 -0.55
C SER A 245 12.09 -11.52 -1.26
N PRO A 246 11.13 -10.74 -0.74
CA PRO A 246 9.89 -10.42 -1.43
C PRO A 246 10.14 -9.69 -2.75
N ILE A 247 9.49 -10.17 -3.81
CA ILE A 247 9.53 -9.61 -5.17
C ILE A 247 8.26 -8.83 -5.47
N GLN A 248 7.12 -9.44 -5.12
CA GLN A 248 5.77 -8.95 -5.37
C GLN A 248 4.90 -9.35 -4.17
N ILE A 249 3.92 -8.52 -3.82
CA ILE A 249 2.91 -8.86 -2.83
C ILE A 249 1.54 -8.98 -3.48
N PHE A 250 0.67 -9.79 -2.90
CA PHE A 250 -0.71 -9.96 -3.33
C PHE A 250 -1.61 -9.43 -2.22
N LEU A 251 -2.46 -8.47 -2.57
CA LEU A 251 -3.36 -7.79 -1.66
C LEU A 251 -4.78 -8.34 -1.75
N THR A 252 -5.58 -8.04 -0.74
CA THR A 252 -7.02 -8.27 -0.77
C THR A 252 -7.69 -7.19 0.07
N PRO A 253 -8.69 -6.45 -0.46
CA PRO A 253 -9.36 -5.37 0.27
C PRO A 253 -10.01 -5.85 1.57
N ILE A 254 -9.75 -5.13 2.66
CA ILE A 254 -10.40 -5.35 3.96
C ILE A 254 -11.80 -4.74 3.89
N ARG A 255 -12.78 -5.56 3.50
CA ARG A 255 -14.19 -5.15 3.51
C ARG A 255 -14.68 -4.92 4.94
N ARG A 256 -14.59 -3.69 5.42
CA ARG A 256 -15.24 -3.29 6.67
C ARG A 256 -16.75 -3.28 6.46
N SER A 257 -17.46 -4.19 7.12
CA SER A 257 -18.90 -4.11 7.26
C SER A 257 -19.26 -2.84 8.03
N VAL A 258 -19.83 -1.84 7.36
CA VAL A 258 -20.57 -0.78 8.06
C VAL A 258 -21.79 -1.47 8.67
N PRO A 259 -21.89 -1.56 10.02
CA PRO A 259 -23.03 -2.23 10.62
C PRO A 259 -24.29 -1.42 10.28
N LEU A 260 -25.36 -2.10 9.86
CA LEU A 260 -26.55 -1.46 9.27
C LEU A 260 -27.21 -0.44 10.21
N ASN A 261 -27.00 -0.55 11.52
CA ASN A 261 -27.44 0.42 12.53
C ASN A 261 -26.68 1.76 12.53
N LYS A 262 -25.65 1.92 11.68
CA LYS A 262 -24.93 3.19 11.44
C LYS A 262 -25.23 3.81 10.07
N LEU A 263 -25.96 3.12 9.20
CA LEU A 263 -26.58 3.78 8.06
C LEU A 263 -27.74 4.61 8.60
N SER A 264 -27.61 5.93 8.53
CA SER A 264 -28.74 6.82 8.82
C SER A 264 -29.83 6.56 7.77
N PRO A 265 -31.13 6.62 8.14
CA PRO A 265 -32.21 6.55 7.16
C PRO A 265 -31.99 7.60 6.05
N LEU A 266 -32.19 7.19 4.80
CA LEU A 266 -32.34 8.15 3.71
C LEU A 266 -33.53 9.07 4.07
N PRO A 267 -33.42 10.40 3.89
CA PRO A 267 -34.53 11.30 4.17
C PRO A 267 -35.69 10.95 3.25
N ASP A 268 -36.91 10.82 3.81
CA ASP A 268 -38.10 10.50 3.03
C ASP A 268 -38.32 11.52 1.90
N GLU A 269 -38.36 11.04 0.65
CA GLU A 269 -38.82 11.86 -0.47
C GLU A 269 -40.31 12.18 -0.26
N LYS A 270 -40.60 13.44 0.06
CA LYS A 270 -41.97 13.95 0.15
C LYS A 270 -42.51 14.22 -1.26
N GLY A 271 -43.51 13.45 -1.65
CA GLY A 271 -44.52 13.87 -2.64
C GLY A 271 -45.51 14.87 -2.05
#